data_AF-A0AAW7NC38-F1
#
_entry.id   AF-A0AAW7NC38-F1
#
_cell.length_a   1.000
_cell.length_b   1.000
_cell.length_c   1.000
_cell.angle_alpha   90.00
_cell.angle_beta   90.00
_cell.angle_gamma   90.00
#
_symmetry.space_group_name_H-M   'P 1'
#
loop_
_entity.id
_entity.type
_entity.pdbx_description
1 polymer ?
#
loop_
_entity_poly.entity_id
_entity_poly.type
_entity_poly.pdbx_seq_one_letter_code
_entity_poly.pdbx_strand_id
1 'polypeptide(L)'
;MDHIELYNFIYKQGRVPHFHKDFPLILFWSQKSGCTSLAHWFFYQINLFKEAIRYNPFIHNYEYEVYKNSTHYLAQLANGLQTKEKKTYKLVRNPYRRAVSSFVALVPPPNIENPVWKPIRQFLYGDETCNKPISFKLFLYYLKAHMKKLDQVDPHFTQQYIQGEEEFVTNYIHLENFNTSISKLEEVYKLKKSPLDLLSKSWHYQGSKMIYKGVYADADITTPVFPRLPTYDSFYDAETIQLVQEVFAKDFNMYHYDLNSIS
;
A
#
# COMPACT_ATOMS: atom_id res chain seq x y z
N MET A 1 16.69 -11.75 16.62
CA MET A 1 17.00 -10.44 16.01
C MET A 1 17.62 -9.54 17.07
N ASP A 2 18.78 -8.93 16.80
CA ASP A 2 19.34 -7.92 17.72
C ASP A 2 18.57 -6.58 17.64
N HIS A 3 18.90 -5.60 18.51
CA HIS A 3 18.19 -4.32 18.52
C HIS A 3 18.35 -3.54 17.20
N ILE A 4 19.53 -3.56 16.58
CA ILE A 4 19.80 -2.83 15.34
C ILE A 4 19.01 -3.43 14.19
N GLU A 5 19.01 -4.76 14.07
CA GLU A 5 18.22 -5.49 13.08
C GLU A 5 16.71 -5.20 13.22
N LEU A 6 16.20 -5.15 14.46
CA LEU A 6 14.79 -4.85 14.72
C LEU A 6 14.42 -3.41 14.33
N TYR A 7 15.24 -2.43 14.68
CA TYR A 7 14.99 -1.04 14.25
C TYR A 7 15.07 -0.91 12.73
N ASN A 8 16.04 -1.55 12.09
CA ASN A 8 16.15 -1.57 10.63
C ASN A 8 14.91 -2.20 9.98
N PHE A 9 14.37 -3.27 10.56
CA PHE A 9 13.13 -3.88 10.11
C PHE A 9 11.92 -2.94 10.29
N ILE A 10 11.75 -2.32 11.46
CA ILE A 10 10.66 -1.37 11.74
C ILE A 10 10.64 -0.21 10.75
N TYR A 11 11.82 0.29 10.38
CA TYR A 11 11.96 1.42 9.46
C TYR A 11 11.93 1.04 7.98
N LYS A 12 11.96 -0.26 7.67
CA LYS A 12 12.09 -0.73 6.29
C LYS A 12 11.00 -0.15 5.41
N GLN A 13 11.41 0.52 4.33
CA GLN A 13 10.53 1.17 3.35
C GLN A 13 9.57 2.23 3.94
N GLY A 14 9.90 2.80 5.11
CA GLY A 14 9.06 3.80 5.80
C GLY A 14 7.75 3.24 6.37
N ARG A 15 7.60 1.91 6.44
CA ARG A 15 6.36 1.21 6.83
C ARG A 15 6.30 0.94 8.34
N VAL A 16 6.58 1.97 9.16
CA VAL A 16 6.56 1.85 10.62
C VAL A 16 5.16 1.38 11.08
N PRO A 17 5.03 0.27 11.81
CA PRO A 17 3.74 -0.22 12.31
C PRO A 17 2.99 0.79 13.18
N HIS A 18 1.66 0.72 13.21
CA HIS A 18 0.85 1.42 14.20
C HIS A 18 0.86 0.67 15.54
N PHE A 19 1.13 1.41 16.60
CA PHE A 19 1.22 0.91 17.96
C PHE A 19 0.72 1.95 18.94
N HIS A 20 0.01 1.51 19.96
CA HIS A 20 -0.28 2.31 21.14
C HIS A 20 -0.28 1.40 22.36
N LYS A 21 0.24 1.84 23.50
CA LYS A 21 0.37 1.02 24.72
C LYS A 21 -0.95 0.39 25.16
N ASP A 22 -2.05 1.15 25.09
CA ASP A 22 -3.38 0.71 25.54
C ASP A 22 -4.23 0.07 24.40
N PHE A 23 -3.69 -0.02 23.19
CA PHE A 23 -4.35 -0.70 22.07
C PHE A 23 -3.83 -2.13 21.95
N PRO A 24 -4.69 -3.17 21.83
CA PRO A 24 -4.27 -4.57 21.99
C PRO A 24 -3.52 -5.15 20.78
N LEU A 25 -3.41 -4.41 19.67
CA LEU A 25 -2.81 -4.88 18.42
C LEU A 25 -1.61 -4.05 18.00
N ILE A 26 -0.76 -4.65 17.16
CA ILE A 26 0.25 -3.94 16.36
C ILE A 26 -0.13 -4.10 14.89
N LEU A 27 -0.29 -2.98 14.18
CA LEU A 27 -0.81 -2.99 12.81
C LEU A 27 0.26 -2.60 11.80
N PHE A 28 0.66 -3.56 10.99
CA PHE A 28 1.54 -3.39 9.84
C PHE A 28 0.72 -2.99 8.61
N TRP A 29 1.36 -2.30 7.68
CA TRP A 29 0.74 -1.85 6.45
C TRP A 29 1.77 -1.65 5.34
N SER A 30 1.30 -1.48 4.11
CA SER A 30 2.14 -1.14 2.96
C SER A 30 1.48 -0.05 2.10
N GLN A 31 2.28 0.71 1.36
CA GLN A 31 1.74 1.68 0.42
C GLN A 31 0.83 0.98 -0.60
N LYS A 32 -0.25 1.67 -0.99
CA LYS A 32 -1.28 1.18 -1.92
C LYS A 32 -2.12 -0.02 -1.43
N SER A 33 -2.03 -0.40 -0.14
CA SER A 33 -2.83 -1.46 0.48
C SER A 33 -4.01 -0.96 1.34
N GLY A 34 -4.34 0.33 1.29
CA GLY A 34 -5.38 0.92 2.16
C GLY A 34 -4.85 1.46 3.50
N CYS A 35 -3.56 1.81 3.56
CA CYS A 35 -2.91 2.37 4.74
C CYS A 35 -3.62 3.58 5.35
N THR A 36 -4.23 4.46 4.52
CA THR A 36 -5.00 5.61 5.00
C THR A 36 -6.24 5.19 5.78
N SER A 37 -7.00 4.20 5.27
CA SER A 37 -8.19 3.68 5.94
C SER A 37 -7.83 2.97 7.25
N LEU A 38 -6.68 2.26 7.28
CA LEU A 38 -6.16 1.64 8.50
C LEU A 38 -5.72 2.69 9.53
N ALA A 39 -5.03 3.74 9.11
CA ALA A 39 -4.63 4.85 9.97
C ALA A 39 -5.85 5.57 10.56
N HIS A 40 -6.86 5.87 9.74
CA HIS A 40 -8.14 6.42 10.22
C HIS A 40 -8.75 5.57 11.33
N TRP A 41 -8.86 4.26 11.11
CA TRP A 41 -9.38 3.33 12.11
C TRP A 41 -8.52 3.27 13.37
N PHE A 42 -7.20 3.15 13.23
CA PHE A 42 -6.28 3.12 14.36
C PHE A 42 -6.41 4.38 15.23
N PHE A 43 -6.34 5.57 14.63
CA PHE A 43 -6.49 6.83 15.35
C PHE A 43 -7.89 7.00 15.96
N TYR A 44 -8.92 6.43 15.34
CA TYR A 44 -10.26 6.40 15.94
C TYR A 44 -10.28 5.54 17.21
N GLN A 45 -9.68 4.35 17.15
CA GLN A 45 -9.62 3.44 18.30
C GLN A 45 -8.90 4.04 19.50
N ILE A 46 -7.84 4.82 19.26
CA ILE A 46 -7.07 5.48 20.32
C ILE A 46 -7.54 6.90 20.67
N ASN A 47 -8.72 7.33 20.20
CA ASN A 47 -9.32 8.65 20.45
C ASN A 47 -8.56 9.87 19.87
N LEU A 48 -7.66 9.68 18.91
CA LEU A 48 -6.89 10.76 18.29
C LEU A 48 -7.38 11.16 16.89
N PHE A 49 -8.39 10.49 16.34
CA PHE A 49 -8.86 10.76 14.96
C PHE A 49 -9.26 12.21 14.71
N LYS A 50 -10.02 12.84 15.63
CA LYS A 50 -10.45 14.24 15.48
C LYS A 50 -9.26 15.20 15.50
N GLU A 51 -8.28 14.93 16.34
CA GLU A 51 -7.05 15.72 16.40
C GLU A 51 -6.25 15.57 15.11
N ALA A 52 -6.08 14.33 14.64
CA ALA A 52 -5.32 14.01 13.44
C ALA A 52 -5.89 14.69 12.18
N ILE A 53 -7.20 14.59 11.96
CA ILE A 53 -7.86 15.21 10.80
C ILE A 53 -7.89 16.74 10.90
N ARG A 54 -7.92 17.32 12.11
CA ARG A 54 -7.80 18.77 12.31
C ARG A 54 -6.40 19.27 11.98
N TYR A 55 -5.37 18.48 12.27
CA TYR A 55 -3.99 18.81 11.93
C TYR A 55 -3.78 18.85 10.42
N ASN A 56 -4.24 17.80 9.72
CA ASN A 56 -4.20 17.76 8.26
C ASN A 56 -5.26 16.78 7.71
N PRO A 57 -6.00 17.12 6.64
CA PRO A 57 -6.92 16.18 5.99
C PRO A 57 -6.25 14.88 5.50
N PHE A 58 -4.95 14.94 5.19
CA PHE A 58 -4.13 13.77 4.91
C PHE A 58 -3.53 13.23 6.21
N ILE A 59 -4.16 12.19 6.77
CA ILE A 59 -3.83 11.68 8.11
C ILE A 59 -2.37 11.26 8.29
N HIS A 60 -1.70 10.85 7.20
CA HIS A 60 -0.32 10.41 7.25
C HIS A 60 0.63 11.55 7.68
N ASN A 61 0.28 12.83 7.46
CA ASN A 61 1.07 13.95 7.98
C ASN A 61 1.05 13.97 9.51
N TYR A 62 -0.13 13.84 10.14
CA TYR A 62 -0.22 13.72 11.60
C TYR A 62 0.50 12.46 12.10
N GLU A 63 0.32 11.35 11.40
CA GLU A 63 0.94 10.06 11.74
C GLU A 63 2.46 10.16 11.83
N TYR A 64 3.11 10.76 10.83
CA TYR A 64 4.56 10.83 10.76
C TYR A 64 5.16 12.03 11.48
N GLU A 65 4.58 13.21 11.37
CA GLU A 65 5.16 14.45 11.89
C GLU A 65 4.92 14.62 13.39
N VAL A 66 3.80 14.06 13.90
CA VAL A 66 3.39 14.20 15.30
C VAL A 66 3.46 12.87 16.04
N TYR A 67 2.68 11.88 15.61
CA TYR A 67 2.44 10.69 16.43
C TYR A 67 3.67 9.77 16.53
N LYS A 68 4.21 9.35 15.39
CA LYS A 68 5.37 8.45 15.31
C LYS A 68 6.70 9.15 15.58
N ASN A 69 6.75 10.48 15.46
CA ASN A 69 7.90 11.30 15.80
C ASN A 69 8.03 11.58 17.31
N SER A 70 7.16 11.01 18.14
CA SER A 70 7.28 11.12 19.59
C SER A 70 8.47 10.31 20.12
N THR A 71 9.18 10.85 21.11
CA THR A 71 10.46 10.36 21.62
C THR A 71 10.47 8.87 22.00
N HIS A 72 9.34 8.33 22.45
CA HIS A 72 9.24 6.97 22.96
C HIS A 72 8.55 5.98 22.02
N TYR A 73 8.02 6.44 20.88
CA TYR A 73 7.18 5.60 20.01
C TYR A 73 7.91 4.32 19.57
N LEU A 74 9.10 4.48 19.01
CA LEU A 74 9.88 3.38 18.43
C LEU A 74 10.35 2.40 19.49
N ALA A 75 10.82 2.91 20.63
CA ALA A 75 11.25 2.06 21.73
C ALA A 75 10.09 1.22 22.28
N GLN A 76 8.90 1.82 22.42
CA GLN A 76 7.72 1.09 22.87
C GLN A 76 7.21 0.09 21.83
N LEU A 77 7.23 0.45 20.54
CA LEU A 77 6.90 -0.47 19.46
C LEU A 77 7.89 -1.65 19.41
N ALA A 78 9.20 -1.39 19.49
CA ALA A 78 10.22 -2.42 19.51
C ALA A 78 10.02 -3.38 20.70
N ASN A 79 9.77 -2.84 21.90
CA ASN A 79 9.43 -3.66 23.05
C ASN A 79 8.17 -4.50 22.81
N GLY A 80 7.10 -3.90 22.27
CA GLY A 80 5.86 -4.62 21.96
C GLY A 80 6.03 -5.75 20.94
N LEU A 81 6.94 -5.59 19.97
CA LEU A 81 7.30 -6.65 19.02
C LEU A 81 8.15 -7.76 19.67
N GLN A 82 9.06 -7.40 20.57
CA GLN A 82 9.92 -8.36 21.27
C GLN A 82 9.17 -9.21 22.30
N THR A 83 8.28 -8.60 23.09
CA THR A 83 7.51 -9.34 24.11
C THR A 83 6.47 -10.26 23.49
N LYS A 84 6.03 -9.97 22.24
CA LYS A 84 5.00 -10.74 21.50
C LYS A 84 3.66 -10.85 22.25
N GLU A 85 3.42 -9.98 23.23
CA GLU A 85 2.19 -9.94 24.03
C GLU A 85 0.98 -9.51 23.20
N LYS A 86 1.20 -8.63 22.22
CA LYS A 86 0.16 -8.13 21.32
C LYS A 86 0.13 -8.94 20.04
N LYS A 87 -1.09 -9.25 19.57
CA LYS A 87 -1.27 -9.85 18.25
C LYS A 87 -0.96 -8.82 17.17
N THR A 88 -0.33 -9.29 16.11
CA THR A 88 0.10 -8.49 14.99
C THR A 88 -0.77 -8.78 13.77
N TYR A 89 -1.15 -7.74 13.06
CA TYR A 89 -1.91 -7.85 11.82
C TYR A 89 -1.26 -6.98 10.75
N LYS A 90 -1.23 -7.45 9.51
CA LYS A 90 -0.87 -6.62 8.36
C LYS A 90 -2.06 -6.42 7.44
N LEU A 91 -2.34 -5.17 7.09
CA LEU A 91 -3.26 -4.86 6.00
C LEU A 91 -2.54 -5.12 4.67
N VAL A 92 -3.11 -6.03 3.90
CA VAL A 92 -2.60 -6.47 2.60
C VAL A 92 -3.68 -6.32 1.55
N ARG A 93 -3.28 -6.22 0.29
CA ARG A 93 -4.17 -6.07 -0.85
C ARG A 93 -3.82 -7.07 -1.94
N ASN A 94 -4.83 -7.49 -2.71
CA ASN A 94 -4.64 -8.33 -3.88
C ASN A 94 -3.56 -7.71 -4.82
N PRO A 95 -2.51 -8.47 -5.20
CA PRO A 95 -1.42 -7.93 -6.00
C PRO A 95 -1.85 -7.37 -7.37
N TYR A 96 -2.88 -7.92 -8.01
CA TYR A 96 -3.42 -7.37 -9.25
C TYR A 96 -3.99 -5.95 -9.03
N ARG A 97 -4.93 -5.82 -8.09
CA ARG A 97 -5.51 -4.51 -7.74
C ARG A 97 -4.44 -3.51 -7.31
N ARG A 98 -3.40 -3.98 -6.62
CA ARG A 98 -2.28 -3.14 -6.19
C ARG A 98 -1.44 -2.66 -7.36
N ALA A 99 -1.05 -3.53 -8.30
CA ALA A 99 -0.25 -3.17 -9.47
C ALA A 99 -0.91 -2.07 -10.32
N VAL A 100 -2.20 -2.20 -10.62
CA VAL A 100 -2.96 -1.15 -11.33
C VAL A 100 -3.05 0.12 -10.49
N SER A 101 -3.28 0.01 -9.18
CA SER A 101 -3.35 1.18 -8.30
C SER A 101 -2.03 1.96 -8.23
N SER A 102 -0.90 1.26 -8.34
CA SER A 102 0.44 1.82 -8.48
C SER A 102 0.62 2.51 -9.83
N PHE A 103 0.21 1.87 -10.92
CA PHE A 103 0.29 2.44 -12.27
C PHE A 103 -0.57 3.69 -12.44
N VAL A 104 -1.84 3.64 -12.05
CA VAL A 104 -2.77 4.78 -12.16
C VAL A 104 -2.33 5.97 -11.29
N ALA A 105 -1.56 5.73 -10.21
CA ALA A 105 -0.97 6.81 -9.43
C ALA A 105 0.10 7.60 -10.20
N LEU A 106 0.58 7.09 -11.34
CA LEU A 106 1.47 7.82 -12.23
C LEU A 106 0.73 8.93 -12.98
N VAL A 107 -0.61 8.91 -13.08
CA VAL A 107 -1.40 9.99 -13.69
C VAL A 107 -1.32 11.24 -12.80
N PRO A 108 -0.65 12.31 -13.24
CA PRO A 108 -0.56 13.54 -12.46
C PRO A 108 -1.85 14.37 -12.57
N PRO A 109 -2.00 15.42 -11.75
CA PRO A 109 -2.98 16.48 -12.02
C PRO A 109 -2.79 17.09 -13.41
N PRO A 110 -3.81 17.75 -14.00
CA PRO A 110 -3.68 18.37 -15.31
C PRO A 110 -2.49 19.35 -15.36
N ASN A 111 -1.78 19.38 -16.48
CA ASN A 111 -0.67 20.30 -16.75
C ASN A 111 0.56 20.14 -15.83
N ILE A 112 0.69 19.01 -15.13
CA ILE A 112 1.87 18.66 -14.33
C ILE A 112 2.46 17.39 -14.95
N GLU A 113 3.77 17.35 -15.19
CA GLU A 113 4.45 16.11 -15.56
C GLU A 113 4.81 15.33 -14.30
N ASN A 114 4.56 14.02 -14.30
CA ASN A 114 4.99 13.19 -13.17
C ASN A 114 6.51 12.92 -13.28
N PRO A 115 7.33 13.32 -12.29
CA PRO A 115 8.79 13.14 -12.36
C PRO A 115 9.19 11.67 -12.48
N VAL A 116 8.34 10.72 -12.06
CA VAL A 116 8.60 9.28 -12.17
C VAL A 116 8.62 8.79 -13.62
N TRP A 117 8.06 9.55 -14.57
CA TRP A 117 8.09 9.17 -15.99
C TRP A 117 9.50 9.19 -16.59
N LYS A 118 10.38 10.09 -16.10
CA LYS A 118 11.78 10.21 -16.58
C LYS A 118 12.60 8.93 -16.39
N PRO A 119 12.75 8.37 -15.17
CA PRO A 119 13.49 7.13 -14.99
C PRO A 119 12.85 5.93 -15.70
N ILE A 120 11.53 5.91 -15.84
CA ILE A 120 10.83 4.86 -16.62
C ILE A 120 11.23 4.96 -18.10
N ARG A 121 11.20 6.17 -18.70
CA ARG A 121 11.60 6.39 -20.09
C ARG A 121 13.08 6.12 -20.32
N GLN A 122 13.95 6.52 -19.38
CA GLN A 122 15.37 6.18 -19.46
C GLN A 122 15.58 4.66 -19.56
N PHE A 123 14.88 3.89 -18.73
CA PHE A 123 14.99 2.43 -18.75
C PHE A 123 14.41 1.82 -20.03
N LEU A 124 13.22 2.25 -20.45
CA LEU A 124 12.51 1.64 -21.58
C LEU A 124 13.10 2.03 -22.93
N TYR A 125 13.65 3.24 -23.04
CA TYR A 125 14.00 3.86 -24.31
C TYR A 125 15.43 4.39 -24.40
N GLY A 126 16.18 4.40 -23.30
CA GLY A 126 17.54 4.97 -23.24
C GLY A 126 17.57 6.50 -23.21
N ASP A 127 16.42 7.16 -23.10
CA ASP A 127 16.27 8.62 -23.15
C ASP A 127 15.12 9.07 -22.23
N GLU A 128 15.44 9.71 -21.11
CA GLU A 128 14.45 10.24 -20.15
C GLU A 128 13.62 11.42 -20.69
N THR A 129 14.09 12.09 -21.75
CA THR A 129 13.45 13.29 -22.32
C THR A 129 12.51 12.97 -23.48
N CYS A 130 12.50 11.72 -23.96
CA CYS A 130 11.65 11.34 -25.07
C CYS A 130 10.16 11.44 -24.71
N ASN A 131 9.31 11.72 -25.70
CA ASN A 131 7.85 11.72 -25.51
C ASN A 131 7.21 10.36 -25.88
N LYS A 132 7.92 9.26 -25.60
CA LYS A 132 7.42 7.91 -25.89
C LYS A 132 6.41 7.46 -24.82
N PRO A 133 5.45 6.60 -25.20
CA PRO A 133 4.33 6.22 -24.35
C PRO A 133 4.77 5.44 -23.11
N ILE A 134 3.97 5.49 -22.05
CA ILE A 134 4.14 4.59 -20.89
C ILE A 134 2.84 3.82 -20.70
N SER A 135 2.86 2.53 -21.01
CA SER A 135 1.71 1.64 -20.81
C SER A 135 1.85 0.81 -19.53
N PHE A 136 0.76 0.16 -19.12
CA PHE A 136 0.79 -0.71 -17.95
C PHE A 136 1.76 -1.88 -18.16
N LYS A 137 1.76 -2.48 -19.35
CA LYS A 137 2.68 -3.56 -19.72
C LYS A 137 4.15 -3.12 -19.63
N LEU A 138 4.48 -1.96 -20.19
CA LEU A 138 5.85 -1.41 -20.12
C LEU A 138 6.25 -1.07 -18.68
N PHE A 139 5.32 -0.54 -17.89
CA PHE A 139 5.54 -0.30 -16.47
C PHE A 139 5.84 -1.60 -15.70
N LEU A 140 5.14 -2.70 -15.99
CA LEU A 140 5.42 -3.99 -15.36
C LEU A 140 6.81 -4.54 -15.74
N TYR A 141 7.27 -4.36 -16.97
CA TYR A 141 8.65 -4.68 -17.35
C TYR A 141 9.67 -3.84 -16.59
N TYR A 142 9.40 -2.54 -16.45
CA TYR A 142 10.21 -1.67 -15.60
C TYR A 142 10.27 -2.21 -14.16
N LEU A 143 9.14 -2.58 -13.55
CA LEU A 143 9.14 -3.16 -12.21
C LEU A 143 9.93 -4.47 -12.15
N LYS A 144 9.70 -5.40 -13.07
CA LYS A 144 10.41 -6.69 -13.15
C LYS A 144 11.93 -6.51 -13.14
N ALA A 145 12.45 -5.52 -13.87
CA ALA A 145 13.89 -5.25 -13.91
C ALA A 145 14.45 -4.68 -12.60
N HIS A 146 13.67 -3.89 -11.87
CA HIS A 146 14.13 -3.14 -10.70
C HIS A 146 13.82 -3.82 -9.34
N MET A 147 12.98 -4.86 -9.32
CA MET A 147 12.59 -5.57 -8.10
C MET A 147 13.71 -6.40 -7.44
N LYS A 148 14.93 -6.39 -8.00
CA LYS A 148 16.11 -7.04 -7.40
C LYS A 148 16.70 -6.27 -6.20
N LYS A 149 16.42 -4.96 -6.09
CA LYS A 149 16.88 -4.10 -4.99
C LYS A 149 15.73 -3.24 -4.48
N LEU A 150 14.80 -3.87 -3.75
CA LEU A 150 13.55 -3.22 -3.29
C LEU A 150 13.78 -1.92 -2.51
N ASP A 151 14.89 -1.81 -1.79
CA ASP A 151 15.21 -0.61 -0.99
C ASP A 151 15.59 0.61 -1.86
N GLN A 152 15.77 0.43 -3.18
CA GLN A 152 16.07 1.50 -4.15
C GLN A 152 14.85 1.87 -5.01
N VAL A 153 13.73 1.18 -4.85
CA VAL A 153 12.50 1.40 -5.62
C VAL A 153 11.47 2.07 -4.72
N ASP A 154 10.71 3.01 -5.28
CA ASP A 154 9.62 3.67 -4.56
C ASP A 154 8.69 2.60 -3.93
N PRO A 155 8.49 2.63 -2.59
CA PRO A 155 7.64 1.68 -1.88
C PRO A 155 6.18 1.60 -2.39
N HIS A 156 5.70 2.61 -3.13
CA HIS A 156 4.41 2.59 -3.79
C HIS A 156 4.34 1.60 -4.95
N PHE A 157 5.48 1.15 -5.48
CA PHE A 157 5.58 0.20 -6.60
C PHE A 157 6.10 -1.18 -6.16
N THR A 158 6.87 -1.26 -5.08
CA THR A 158 7.50 -2.51 -4.59
C THR A 158 6.50 -3.53 -4.09
N GLN A 159 6.92 -4.78 -3.86
CA GLN A 159 6.14 -5.78 -3.14
C GLN A 159 5.67 -5.29 -1.76
N GLN A 160 4.54 -5.84 -1.29
CA GLN A 160 4.07 -5.63 0.07
C GLN A 160 4.90 -6.42 1.07
N TYR A 161 5.27 -7.64 0.71
CA TYR A 161 6.09 -8.54 1.50
C TYR A 161 7.48 -7.97 1.76
N ILE A 162 7.89 -8.03 3.02
CA ILE A 162 9.23 -7.73 3.47
C ILE A 162 9.81 -9.04 4.00
N GLN A 163 10.96 -9.45 3.47
CA GLN A 163 11.63 -10.68 3.92
C GLN A 163 11.88 -10.65 5.44
N GLY A 164 11.47 -11.72 6.12
CA GLY A 164 11.61 -11.89 7.57
C GLY A 164 10.45 -11.30 8.38
N GLU A 165 9.47 -10.65 7.73
CA GLU A 165 8.34 -10.08 8.47
C GLU A 165 7.46 -11.11 9.15
N GLU A 166 7.49 -12.38 8.72
CA GLU A 166 6.80 -13.52 9.32
C GLU A 166 7.24 -13.79 10.77
N GLU A 167 8.41 -13.32 11.19
CA GLU A 167 8.83 -13.35 12.60
C GLU A 167 7.89 -12.51 13.49
N PHE A 168 7.30 -11.47 12.91
CA PHE A 168 6.47 -10.49 13.61
C PHE A 168 5.02 -10.50 13.16
N VAL A 169 4.72 -10.68 11.88
CA VAL A 169 3.39 -10.58 11.27
C VAL A 169 2.80 -11.97 11.12
N THR A 170 1.76 -12.26 11.91
CA THR A 170 1.15 -13.60 11.96
C THR A 170 -0.29 -13.64 11.48
N ASN A 171 -0.90 -12.48 11.22
CA ASN A 171 -2.28 -12.38 10.78
C ASN A 171 -2.42 -11.33 9.68
N TYR A 172 -3.39 -11.52 8.80
CA TYR A 172 -3.60 -10.66 7.64
C TYR A 172 -5.03 -10.11 7.65
N ILE A 173 -5.14 -8.81 7.35
CA ILE A 173 -6.40 -8.15 7.01
C ILE A 173 -6.36 -7.96 5.50
N HIS A 174 -7.24 -8.61 4.76
CA HIS A 174 -7.36 -8.41 3.31
C HIS A 174 -8.20 -7.16 3.05
N LEU A 175 -7.65 -6.21 2.29
CA LEU A 175 -8.31 -4.93 1.99
C LEU A 175 -9.67 -5.15 1.31
N GLU A 176 -9.78 -6.19 0.49
CA GLU A 176 -11.01 -6.58 -0.21
C GLU A 176 -12.16 -6.86 0.77
N ASN A 177 -11.83 -7.26 2.00
CA ASN A 177 -12.76 -7.57 3.09
C ASN A 177 -12.61 -6.63 4.29
N PHE A 178 -12.11 -5.40 4.08
CA PHE A 178 -11.70 -4.51 5.17
C PHE A 178 -12.80 -4.28 6.20
N ASN A 179 -14.00 -3.81 5.80
CA ASN A 179 -15.06 -3.47 6.77
C ASN A 179 -15.51 -4.67 7.61
N THR A 180 -15.64 -5.84 6.99
CA THR A 180 -16.01 -7.09 7.68
C THR A 180 -14.92 -7.53 8.64
N SER A 181 -13.66 -7.52 8.18
CA SER A 181 -12.50 -7.93 8.99
C SER A 181 -12.30 -7.00 10.19
N ILE A 182 -12.42 -5.69 9.98
CA ILE A 182 -12.31 -4.70 11.06
C ILE A 182 -13.47 -4.86 12.05
N SER A 183 -14.71 -5.04 11.60
CA SER A 183 -15.84 -5.28 12.51
C SER A 183 -15.62 -6.51 13.39
N LYS A 184 -15.08 -7.60 12.82
CA LYS A 184 -14.73 -8.81 13.58
C LYS A 184 -13.63 -8.55 14.59
N LEU A 185 -12.60 -7.78 14.22
CA LEU A 185 -11.53 -7.40 15.16
C LEU A 185 -12.08 -6.54 16.31
N GLU A 186 -13.01 -5.63 16.02
CA GLU A 186 -13.65 -4.83 17.06
C GLU A 186 -14.40 -5.70 18.07
N GLU A 187 -15.12 -6.71 17.60
CA GLU A 187 -15.82 -7.67 18.46
C GLU A 187 -14.85 -8.53 19.29
N VAL A 188 -13.86 -9.15 18.63
CA VAL A 188 -12.89 -10.05 19.26
C VAL A 188 -12.08 -9.36 20.35
N TYR A 189 -11.63 -8.13 20.08
CA TYR A 189 -10.78 -7.37 20.99
C TYR A 189 -11.56 -6.36 21.85
N LYS A 190 -12.90 -6.38 21.81
CA LYS A 190 -13.80 -5.48 22.54
C LYS A 190 -13.45 -4.00 22.32
N LEU A 191 -13.12 -3.66 21.08
CA LEU A 191 -12.78 -2.29 20.67
C LEU A 191 -14.05 -1.46 20.46
N LYS A 192 -13.88 -0.15 20.25
CA LYS A 192 -15.00 0.73 19.94
C LYS A 192 -15.57 0.37 18.58
N LYS A 193 -16.90 0.34 18.46
CA LYS A 193 -17.53 0.21 17.15
C LYS A 193 -17.23 1.45 16.31
N SER A 194 -16.57 1.28 15.17
CA SER A 194 -16.20 2.42 14.32
C SER A 194 -17.24 2.71 13.24
N PRO A 195 -17.39 3.98 12.81
CA PRO A 195 -18.16 4.31 11.62
C PRO A 195 -17.35 3.98 10.35
N LEU A 196 -17.22 2.69 10.04
CA LEU A 196 -16.30 2.20 9.00
C LEU A 196 -16.58 2.78 7.61
N ASP A 197 -17.83 3.08 7.27
CA ASP A 197 -18.17 3.74 6.01
C ASP A 197 -17.61 5.15 5.88
N LEU A 198 -17.35 5.83 7.00
CA LEU A 198 -16.70 7.14 7.02
C LEU A 198 -15.17 6.99 7.02
N LEU A 199 -14.64 6.07 7.82
CA LEU A 199 -13.19 5.89 7.98
C LEU A 199 -12.54 5.23 6.75
N SER A 200 -13.26 4.36 6.05
CA SER A 200 -12.76 3.66 4.86
C SER A 200 -12.81 4.51 3.58
N LYS A 201 -13.65 5.56 3.55
CA LYS A 201 -13.72 6.52 2.44
C LYS A 201 -12.52 7.46 2.49
N SER A 202 -11.46 7.08 1.79
CA SER A 202 -10.32 7.96 1.53
C SER A 202 -10.42 8.57 0.12
N TRP A 203 -9.99 9.82 -0.04
CA TRP A 203 -9.78 10.43 -1.38
C TRP A 203 -8.85 9.59 -2.25
N HIS A 204 -7.96 8.80 -1.62
CA HIS A 204 -7.03 7.89 -2.29
C HIS A 204 -7.66 6.55 -2.70
N TYR A 205 -8.84 6.20 -2.16
CA TYR A 205 -9.60 5.05 -2.62
C TYR A 205 -10.49 5.45 -3.79
N GLN A 206 -10.06 5.08 -4.99
CA GLN A 206 -10.76 5.42 -6.23
C GLN A 206 -11.43 4.22 -6.89
N GLY A 207 -11.41 3.04 -6.27
CA GLY A 207 -11.94 1.81 -6.85
C GLY A 207 -13.42 1.92 -7.27
N SER A 208 -14.27 2.55 -6.45
CA SER A 208 -15.67 2.78 -6.78
C SER A 208 -15.90 3.80 -7.91
N LYS A 209 -14.86 4.55 -8.29
CA LYS A 209 -14.89 5.54 -9.38
C LYS A 209 -14.25 5.00 -10.66
N MET A 210 -13.68 3.80 -10.62
CA MET A 210 -13.04 3.14 -11.76
C MET A 210 -14.09 2.47 -12.66
N ILE A 211 -14.68 3.24 -13.57
CA ILE A 211 -15.84 2.82 -14.39
C ILE A 211 -15.51 2.63 -15.89
N TYR A 212 -14.35 3.08 -16.36
CA TYR A 212 -14.02 3.02 -17.78
C TYR A 212 -13.50 1.62 -18.15
N LYS A 213 -14.33 0.85 -18.87
CA LYS A 213 -13.99 -0.47 -19.40
C LYS A 213 -13.31 -0.35 -20.77
N GLY A 214 -12.34 -1.21 -21.05
CA GLY A 214 -11.62 -1.21 -22.32
C GLY A 214 -10.39 -2.12 -22.31
N VAL A 215 -9.52 -1.94 -23.30
CA VAL A 215 -8.20 -2.59 -23.36
C VAL A 215 -7.14 -1.53 -23.11
N TYR A 216 -6.58 -1.52 -21.89
CA TYR A 216 -5.61 -0.51 -21.44
C TYR A 216 -4.24 -1.09 -21.11
N ALA A 217 -3.99 -2.39 -21.36
CA ALA A 217 -2.68 -3.01 -21.15
C ALA A 217 -1.55 -2.25 -21.86
N ASP A 218 -1.79 -1.84 -23.11
CA ASP A 218 -0.86 -1.12 -23.99
C ASP A 218 -1.21 0.37 -24.16
N ALA A 219 -2.23 0.86 -23.47
CA ALA A 219 -2.63 2.26 -23.58
C ALA A 219 -1.61 3.19 -22.91
N ASP A 220 -1.31 4.30 -23.57
CA ASP A 220 -0.38 5.31 -23.08
C ASP A 220 -1.01 6.15 -21.96
N ILE A 221 -0.44 6.12 -20.76
CA ILE A 221 -0.91 6.90 -19.62
C ILE A 221 -0.52 8.38 -19.69
N THR A 222 0.42 8.74 -20.56
CA THR A 222 0.97 10.09 -20.67
C THR A 222 0.10 11.02 -21.51
N THR A 223 -0.86 10.46 -22.27
CA THR A 223 -1.76 11.26 -23.11
C THR A 223 -2.90 11.89 -22.29
N PRO A 224 -3.29 13.15 -22.56
CA PRO A 224 -4.40 13.80 -21.86
C PRO A 224 -5.76 13.11 -22.02
N VAL A 225 -5.93 12.28 -23.06
CA VAL A 225 -7.16 11.53 -23.31
C VAL A 225 -7.24 10.20 -22.55
N PHE A 226 -6.18 9.81 -21.83
CA PHE A 226 -6.20 8.59 -21.02
C PHE A 226 -7.26 8.72 -19.92
N PRO A 227 -8.22 7.77 -19.82
CA PRO A 227 -9.24 7.84 -18.79
C PRO A 227 -8.58 7.71 -17.43
N ARG A 228 -8.84 8.66 -16.52
CA ARG A 228 -8.16 8.70 -15.22
C ARG A 228 -8.37 7.44 -14.38
N LEU A 229 -9.51 6.77 -14.54
CA LEU A 229 -9.95 5.68 -13.66
C LEU A 229 -10.53 4.50 -14.46
N PRO A 230 -9.72 3.74 -15.20
CA PRO A 230 -10.20 2.54 -15.87
C PRO A 230 -10.49 1.43 -14.86
N THR A 231 -11.40 0.50 -15.17
CA THR A 231 -11.63 -0.69 -14.32
C THR A 231 -10.35 -1.53 -14.23
N TYR A 232 -10.13 -2.18 -13.07
CA TYR A 232 -8.94 -3.03 -12.84
C TYR A 232 -8.73 -4.07 -13.95
N ASP A 233 -9.80 -4.78 -14.34
CA ASP A 233 -9.76 -5.84 -15.34
C ASP A 233 -9.30 -5.37 -16.73
N SER A 234 -9.47 -4.10 -17.05
CA SER A 234 -9.12 -3.55 -18.37
C SER A 234 -7.62 -3.48 -18.63
N PHE A 235 -6.79 -3.68 -17.60
CA PHE A 235 -5.33 -3.70 -17.72
C PHE A 235 -4.76 -5.10 -17.92
N TYR A 236 -5.61 -6.13 -17.86
CA TYR A 236 -5.19 -7.53 -17.82
C TYR A 236 -5.41 -8.23 -19.16
N ASP A 237 -4.30 -8.55 -19.82
CA ASP A 237 -4.20 -9.58 -20.85
C ASP A 237 -3.35 -10.74 -20.31
N ALA A 238 -3.15 -11.81 -21.10
CA ALA A 238 -2.38 -12.97 -20.65
C ALA A 238 -0.94 -12.61 -20.22
N GLU A 239 -0.33 -11.64 -20.90
CA GLU A 239 1.05 -11.21 -20.66
C GLU A 239 1.17 -10.36 -19.39
N THR A 240 0.27 -9.39 -19.20
CA THR A 240 0.27 -8.55 -17.98
C THR A 240 -0.13 -9.34 -16.74
N ILE A 241 -0.98 -10.37 -16.87
CA ILE A 241 -1.24 -11.34 -15.80
C ILE A 241 0.07 -12.04 -15.39
N GLN A 242 0.79 -12.62 -16.35
CA GLN A 242 2.05 -13.33 -16.08
C GLN A 242 3.09 -12.41 -15.43
N LEU A 243 3.22 -11.18 -15.95
CA LEU A 243 4.14 -10.19 -15.40
C LEU A 243 3.79 -9.82 -13.95
N VAL A 244 2.52 -9.61 -13.61
CA VAL A 244 2.13 -9.33 -12.22
C VAL A 244 2.41 -10.52 -11.30
N GLN A 245 2.09 -11.74 -11.74
CA GLN A 245 2.38 -12.96 -10.97
C GLN A 245 3.88 -13.09 -10.67
N GLU A 246 4.74 -12.80 -11.65
CA GLU A 246 6.19 -12.86 -11.46
C GLU A 246 6.71 -11.73 -10.55
N VAL A 247 6.31 -10.49 -10.82
CA VAL A 247 6.76 -9.30 -10.08
C VAL A 247 6.32 -9.37 -8.61
N PHE A 248 5.13 -9.88 -8.33
CA PHE A 248 4.54 -9.91 -6.99
C PHE A 248 4.41 -11.32 -6.41
N ALA A 249 5.19 -12.30 -6.91
CA ALA A 249 5.10 -13.71 -6.50
C ALA A 249 5.14 -13.92 -4.97
N LYS A 250 5.97 -13.14 -4.26
CA LYS A 250 6.07 -13.23 -2.80
C LYS A 250 4.81 -12.76 -2.09
N ASP A 251 4.11 -11.74 -2.62
CA ASP A 251 2.85 -11.27 -2.05
C ASP A 251 1.75 -12.32 -2.22
N PHE A 252 1.67 -12.97 -3.39
CA PHE A 252 0.73 -14.07 -3.63
C PHE A 252 0.95 -15.22 -2.65
N ASN A 253 2.20 -15.67 -2.53
CA ASN A 253 2.55 -16.81 -1.70
C ASN A 253 2.38 -16.52 -0.21
N MET A 254 2.92 -15.40 0.29
CA MET A 254 2.92 -15.09 1.71
C MET A 254 1.52 -14.78 2.23
N TYR A 255 0.71 -14.06 1.46
CA TYR A 255 -0.62 -13.63 1.90
C TYR A 255 -1.74 -14.49 1.34
N HIS A 256 -1.41 -15.64 0.75
CA HIS A 256 -2.38 -16.64 0.28
C HIS A 256 -3.43 -16.07 -0.70
N TYR A 257 -3.01 -15.21 -1.63
CA TYR A 257 -3.89 -14.75 -2.71
C TYR A 257 -3.95 -15.79 -3.83
N ASP A 258 -5.15 -16.02 -4.36
CA ASP A 258 -5.35 -16.85 -5.55
C ASP A 258 -4.81 -16.14 -6.80
N LEU A 259 -3.99 -16.84 -7.57
CA LEU A 259 -3.44 -16.39 -8.84
C LEU A 259 -4.54 -16.14 -9.90
N ASN A 260 -5.72 -16.74 -9.74
CA ASN A 260 -6.84 -16.58 -10.66
C ASN A 260 -7.82 -15.46 -10.26
N SER A 261 -7.69 -14.89 -9.05
CA SER A 261 -8.57 -13.83 -8.56
C SER A 261 -8.05 -12.46 -8.98
N ILE A 262 -8.29 -12.09 -10.24
CA ILE A 262 -7.91 -10.76 -10.78
C ILE A 262 -8.76 -9.64 -10.14
N SER A 263 -9.98 -9.99 -9.71
CA SER A 263 -10.90 -9.15 -8.96
C SER A 263 -10.82 -9.40 -7.47
#